data_AF-A0A4R4N173-F1
#
_entry.id   AF-A0A4R4N173-F1
#
_cell.length_a   1.000
_cell.length_b   1.000
_cell.length_c   1.000
_cell.angle_alpha   90.00
_cell.angle_beta   90.00
_cell.angle_gamma   90.00
#
_symmetry.space_group_name_H-M   'P 1'
#
loop_
_entity.id
_entity.type
_entity.pdbx_description
1 polymer ?
#
loop_
_entity_poly.entity_id
_entity_poly.type
_entity_poly.pdbx_seq_one_letter_code
_entity_poly.pdbx_strand_id
1 'polypeptide(L)'
;MTGSPVKGRKRAAWTLVALAPICAEMTFGALPLSMIWVLPLLVPMYGAGVLLIREAVRRAGGGWPSLLVLALVYELAEDGIGLQALTSPNLYQAAEWGPRVLGLNTAYWESQIGYHAVFSVMIPIMLTDLIHPAHRDRPYLRRGGLIGVGAVAVLGVAMLRLFIPPTMDPGYQAPLPALAAFALACVVLSVIALKVLPGRTPPPPAGTRAPKPVVVGLMGAFATVVFLGLLIPIIPPPAGGRGWWALGPMALAAALAVVAGLLLHRWSASGWTDAHRIWLAGGALVGHTLFGSAVMATTTFDRVGLIVLAVVTALLLALLGRRVANRLVPLG
;
A
#
# COMPACT_ATOMS: atom_id res chain seq x y z
N MET A 1 16.86 -21.05 21.55
CA MET A 1 16.81 -19.76 22.30
C MET A 1 15.39 -19.49 22.78
N THR A 2 15.15 -19.73 24.07
CA THR A 2 13.86 -19.65 24.78
C THR A 2 13.57 -18.22 25.23
N GLY A 3 13.19 -17.36 24.29
CA GLY A 3 12.55 -16.08 24.62
C GLY A 3 11.04 -16.29 24.80
N SER A 4 10.48 -15.86 25.93
CA SER A 4 9.02 -15.87 26.17
C SER A 4 8.25 -15.39 24.92
N PRO A 5 7.14 -16.07 24.53
CA PRO A 5 6.33 -15.72 23.34
C PRO A 5 5.71 -14.31 23.39
N VAL A 6 5.92 -13.55 24.46
CA VAL A 6 5.47 -12.16 24.64
C VAL A 6 6.53 -11.13 24.21
N LYS A 7 7.83 -11.48 24.23
CA LYS A 7 8.93 -10.53 23.93
C LYS A 7 8.94 -10.19 22.44
N GLY A 8 8.99 -8.90 22.10
CA GLY A 8 9.17 -8.43 20.71
C GLY A 8 7.94 -7.89 19.98
N ARG A 9 6.73 -7.95 20.56
CA ARG A 9 5.52 -7.36 19.93
C ARG A 9 5.66 -5.87 19.62
N LYS A 10 6.25 -5.11 20.56
CA LYS A 10 6.56 -3.68 20.36
C LYS A 10 7.52 -3.46 19.20
N ARG A 11 8.52 -4.35 19.03
CA ARG A 11 9.47 -4.25 17.91
C ARG A 11 8.77 -4.49 16.59
N ALA A 12 7.86 -5.47 16.51
CA ALA A 12 7.07 -5.72 15.30
C ALA A 12 6.16 -4.53 14.96
N ALA A 13 5.48 -3.94 15.95
CA ALA A 13 4.68 -2.74 15.75
C ALA A 13 5.52 -1.56 15.22
N TRP A 14 6.65 -1.24 15.86
CA TRP A 14 7.54 -0.18 15.40
C TRP A 14 8.17 -0.46 14.03
N THR A 15 8.44 -1.74 13.70
CA THR A 15 8.89 -2.12 12.36
C THR A 15 7.84 -1.76 11.32
N LEU A 16 6.56 -2.08 11.56
CA LEU A 16 5.49 -1.73 10.64
C LEU A 16 5.30 -0.21 10.53
N VAL A 17 5.34 0.49 11.66
CA VAL A 17 5.20 1.95 11.72
C VAL A 17 6.27 2.66 10.88
N ALA A 18 7.49 2.12 10.86
CA ALA A 18 8.59 2.64 10.03
C ALA A 18 8.46 2.20 8.56
N LEU A 19 8.15 0.92 8.30
CA LEU A 19 8.10 0.39 6.94
C LEU A 19 6.97 1.00 6.10
N ALA A 20 5.82 1.33 6.70
CA ALA A 20 4.68 1.87 5.98
C ALA A 20 5.00 3.14 5.16
N PRO A 21 5.46 4.24 5.78
CA PRO A 21 5.82 5.45 5.02
C PRO A 21 7.07 5.28 4.15
N ILE A 22 7.99 4.37 4.51
CA ILE A 22 9.19 4.11 3.70
C ILE A 22 8.81 3.42 2.37
N CYS A 23 7.98 2.38 2.43
CA CYS A 23 7.59 1.61 1.25
C CYS A 23 6.67 2.38 0.31
N ALA A 24 5.80 3.24 0.86
CA ALA A 24 4.99 4.11 0.05
C ALA A 24 5.86 5.28 -0.46
N GLU A 25 6.12 6.27 0.39
CA GLU A 25 6.56 7.58 -0.07
C GLU A 25 8.06 7.66 -0.42
N MET A 26 8.92 7.13 0.46
CA MET A 26 10.37 7.23 0.27
C MET A 26 10.83 6.44 -0.95
N THR A 27 10.34 5.21 -1.10
CA THR A 27 10.74 4.38 -2.24
C THR A 27 10.03 4.74 -3.55
N PHE A 28 8.92 5.47 -3.52
CA PHE A 28 8.28 5.94 -4.75
C PHE A 28 8.92 7.21 -5.31
N GLY A 29 9.49 8.06 -4.44
CA GLY A 29 9.99 9.37 -4.85
C GLY A 29 8.91 10.45 -4.98
N ALA A 30 7.70 10.21 -4.42
CA ALA A 30 6.68 11.26 -4.26
C ALA A 30 7.17 12.39 -3.32
N LEU A 31 8.00 12.04 -2.34
CA LEU A 31 8.80 12.99 -1.58
C LEU A 31 10.22 13.08 -2.16
N PRO A 32 10.66 14.27 -2.62
CA PRO A 32 12.06 14.49 -2.98
C PRO A 32 12.99 14.09 -1.83
N LEU A 33 14.17 13.54 -2.13
CA LEU A 33 15.10 13.08 -1.10
C LEU A 33 15.62 14.24 -0.24
N SER A 34 15.66 15.45 -0.79
CA SER A 34 15.94 16.68 -0.04
C SER A 34 14.90 16.99 1.05
N MET A 35 13.67 16.46 0.92
CA MET A 35 12.57 16.62 1.86
C MET A 35 12.34 15.38 2.73
N ILE A 36 13.27 14.42 2.75
CA ILE A 36 13.10 13.18 3.52
C ILE A 36 12.91 13.41 5.03
N TRP A 37 13.37 14.56 5.55
CA TRP A 37 13.15 14.99 6.93
C TRP A 37 11.67 15.20 7.28
N VAL A 38 10.78 15.29 6.29
CA VAL A 38 9.32 15.38 6.44
C VAL A 38 8.67 14.01 6.68
N LEU A 39 9.36 12.90 6.38
CA LEU A 39 8.85 11.54 6.53
C LEU A 39 8.23 11.24 7.92
N PRO A 40 8.76 11.74 9.05
CA PRO A 40 8.12 11.59 10.36
C PRO A 40 6.71 12.18 10.44
N LEU A 41 6.38 13.22 9.66
CA LEU A 41 5.03 13.80 9.60
C LEU A 41 4.01 12.88 8.93
N LEU A 42 4.47 11.89 8.16
CA LEU A 42 3.62 10.88 7.54
C LEU A 42 3.34 9.71 8.48
N VAL A 43 4.13 9.53 9.53
CA VAL A 43 4.00 8.42 10.49
C VAL A 43 2.60 8.33 11.13
N PRO A 44 1.94 9.45 11.50
CA PRO A 44 0.58 9.37 12.03
C PRO A 44 -0.43 8.74 11.07
N MET A 45 -0.39 9.07 9.78
CA MET A 45 -1.31 8.47 8.81
C MET A 45 -0.83 7.07 8.38
N TYR A 46 0.38 6.99 7.83
CA TYR A 46 0.93 5.74 7.29
C TYR A 46 1.23 4.74 8.41
N GLY A 47 2.07 5.11 9.36
CA GLY A 47 2.53 4.21 10.41
C GLY A 47 1.40 3.75 11.32
N ALA A 48 0.64 4.69 11.90
CA ALA A 48 -0.44 4.34 12.82
C ALA A 48 -1.69 3.84 12.08
N GLY A 49 -2.06 4.38 10.91
CA GLY A 49 -3.19 3.88 10.11
C GLY A 49 -2.99 2.44 9.65
N VAL A 50 -1.83 2.10 9.11
CA VAL A 50 -1.52 0.72 8.67
C VAL A 50 -1.43 -0.24 9.86
N LEU A 51 -0.86 0.21 10.99
CA LEU A 51 -0.87 -0.59 12.23
C LEU A 51 -2.28 -0.82 12.75
N LEU A 52 -3.18 0.18 12.69
CA LEU A 52 -4.58 0.06 13.08
C LEU A 52 -5.30 -0.99 12.23
N ILE A 53 -5.14 -0.91 10.90
CA ILE A 53 -5.71 -1.86 9.94
C ILE A 53 -5.27 -3.28 10.27
N ARG A 54 -3.96 -3.47 10.43
CA ARG A 54 -3.39 -4.77 10.78
C ARG A 54 -3.95 -5.31 12.08
N GLU A 55 -4.00 -4.49 13.13
CA GLU A 55 -4.55 -4.89 14.43
C GLU A 55 -6.04 -5.26 14.34
N ALA A 56 -6.83 -4.49 13.59
CA ALA A 56 -8.25 -4.76 13.38
C ALA A 56 -8.48 -6.11 12.70
N VAL A 57 -7.76 -6.38 11.59
CA VAL A 57 -7.86 -7.66 10.87
C VAL A 57 -7.45 -8.83 11.75
N ARG A 58 -6.30 -8.75 12.43
CA ARG A 58 -5.82 -9.86 13.29
C ARG A 58 -6.75 -10.14 14.46
N ARG A 59 -7.42 -9.11 15.00
CA ARG A 59 -8.43 -9.28 16.07
C ARG A 59 -9.74 -9.87 15.58
N ALA A 60 -10.12 -9.57 14.34
CA ALA A 60 -11.30 -10.14 13.69
C ALA A 60 -11.08 -11.56 13.14
N GLY A 61 -9.86 -12.09 13.19
CA GLY A 61 -9.52 -13.36 12.55
C GLY A 61 -9.51 -13.29 11.02
N GLY A 62 -9.37 -12.09 10.45
CA GLY A 62 -9.31 -11.88 9.01
C GLY A 62 -7.93 -12.17 8.41
N GLY A 63 -7.88 -12.24 7.08
CA GLY A 63 -6.66 -12.48 6.30
C GLY A 63 -6.39 -11.41 5.25
N TRP A 64 -5.68 -11.78 4.19
CA TRP A 64 -5.36 -10.88 3.07
C TRP A 64 -6.58 -10.21 2.41
N PRO A 65 -7.73 -10.88 2.21
CA PRO A 65 -8.91 -10.22 1.67
C PRO A 65 -9.41 -9.07 2.56
N SER A 66 -9.41 -9.26 3.88
CA SER A 66 -9.76 -8.21 4.85
C SER A 66 -8.77 -7.05 4.82
N LEU A 67 -7.47 -7.34 4.69
CA LEU A 67 -6.43 -6.31 4.56
C LEU A 67 -6.61 -5.49 3.29
N LEU A 68 -6.87 -6.16 2.15
CA LEU A 68 -7.11 -5.48 0.88
C LEU A 68 -8.30 -4.53 1.00
N VAL A 69 -9.45 -4.99 1.50
CA VAL A 69 -10.65 -4.14 1.68
C VAL A 69 -10.39 -2.98 2.64
N LEU A 70 -9.67 -3.19 3.74
CA LEU A 70 -9.30 -2.07 4.63
C LEU A 70 -8.24 -1.14 4.02
N ALA A 71 -7.51 -1.57 3.01
CA ALA A 71 -6.63 -0.66 2.29
C ALA A 71 -7.40 0.29 1.37
N LEU A 72 -8.58 -0.10 0.89
CA LEU A 72 -9.51 0.84 0.24
C LEU A 72 -10.03 1.87 1.25
N VAL A 73 -10.29 1.45 2.50
CA VAL A 73 -10.65 2.38 3.59
C VAL A 73 -9.51 3.36 3.88
N TYR A 74 -8.27 2.88 3.85
CA TYR A 74 -7.08 3.72 4.01
C TYR A 74 -7.01 4.80 2.93
N GLU A 75 -7.16 4.42 1.65
CA GLU A 75 -7.13 5.37 0.53
C GLU A 75 -8.24 6.41 0.62
N LEU A 76 -9.48 6.00 0.90
CA LEU A 76 -10.59 6.94 1.07
C LEU A 76 -10.38 7.89 2.26
N ALA A 77 -9.76 7.41 3.34
CA ALA A 77 -9.42 8.25 4.48
C ALA A 77 -8.30 9.25 4.14
N GLU A 78 -7.29 8.82 3.39
CA GLU A 78 -6.15 9.65 2.97
C GLU A 78 -6.57 10.67 1.90
N ASP A 79 -6.92 10.19 0.71
CA ASP A 79 -7.13 11.02 -0.48
C ASP A 79 -8.54 11.60 -0.52
N GLY A 80 -9.54 10.87 -0.02
CA GLY A 80 -10.93 11.30 -0.01
C GLY A 80 -11.24 12.32 1.10
N ILE A 81 -10.87 12.00 2.34
CA ILE A 81 -11.23 12.81 3.52
C ILE A 81 -10.11 13.77 3.93
N GLY A 82 -8.88 13.26 4.06
CA GLY A 82 -7.72 14.05 4.49
C GLY A 82 -7.32 15.09 3.46
N LEU A 83 -6.84 14.65 2.31
CA LEU A 83 -6.39 15.51 1.22
C LEU A 83 -7.54 16.12 0.42
N GLN A 84 -8.70 15.45 0.37
CA GLN A 84 -9.81 15.82 -0.50
C GLN A 84 -9.46 15.84 -2.00
N ALA A 85 -8.35 15.17 -2.35
CA ALA A 85 -7.81 15.01 -3.69
C ALA A 85 -8.80 14.39 -4.67
N LEU A 86 -9.66 13.48 -4.19
CA LEU A 86 -10.63 12.78 -5.03
C LEU A 86 -11.69 13.70 -5.64
N THR A 87 -11.93 14.88 -5.05
CA THR A 87 -12.94 15.83 -5.54
C THR A 87 -12.35 17.16 -5.99
N SER A 88 -11.12 17.46 -5.55
CA SER A 88 -10.45 18.72 -5.84
C SER A 88 -10.22 18.90 -7.36
N PRO A 89 -10.50 20.09 -7.91
CA PRO A 89 -10.18 20.39 -9.29
C PRO A 89 -8.68 20.62 -9.52
N ASN A 90 -7.92 21.05 -8.51
CA ASN A 90 -6.55 21.56 -8.69
C ASN A 90 -5.48 20.71 -8.00
N LEU A 91 -5.82 19.99 -6.93
CA LEU A 91 -4.85 19.21 -6.16
C LEU A 91 -4.21 18.15 -7.08
N TYR A 92 -2.88 18.22 -7.18
CA TYR A 92 -2.06 17.37 -8.08
C TYR A 92 -2.42 17.41 -9.56
N GLN A 93 -3.23 18.40 -9.99
CA GLN A 93 -3.83 18.42 -11.34
C GLN A 93 -4.61 17.12 -11.65
N ALA A 94 -5.11 16.44 -10.62
CA ALA A 94 -5.75 15.12 -10.73
C ALA A 94 -6.98 15.15 -11.65
N ALA A 95 -7.64 16.30 -11.77
CA ALA A 95 -8.78 16.51 -12.66
C ALA A 95 -8.43 16.32 -14.15
N GLU A 96 -7.17 16.47 -14.53
CA GLU A 96 -6.71 16.35 -15.92
C GLU A 96 -6.32 14.91 -16.32
N TRP A 97 -6.21 14.01 -15.34
CA TRP A 97 -5.71 12.65 -15.55
C TRP A 97 -6.69 11.75 -16.32
N GLY A 98 -7.99 12.08 -16.29
CA GLY A 98 -9.03 11.30 -16.94
C GLY A 98 -10.43 11.88 -16.71
N PRO A 99 -11.50 11.09 -16.91
CA PRO A 99 -12.85 11.59 -16.75
C PRO A 99 -13.16 11.92 -15.28
N ARG A 100 -13.99 12.93 -15.06
CA ARG A 100 -14.57 13.22 -13.74
C ARG A 100 -16.01 12.73 -13.69
N VAL A 101 -16.27 11.71 -12.88
CA VAL A 101 -17.60 11.11 -12.75
C VAL A 101 -18.19 11.52 -11.40
N LEU A 102 -19.35 12.18 -11.41
CA LEU A 102 -19.97 12.76 -10.20
C LEU A 102 -19.03 13.70 -9.42
N GLY A 103 -18.13 14.38 -10.13
CA GLY A 103 -17.11 15.26 -9.53
C GLY A 103 -15.89 14.53 -8.95
N LEU A 104 -15.80 13.20 -9.09
CA LEU A 104 -14.65 12.42 -8.64
C LEU A 104 -13.57 12.32 -9.72
N ASN A 105 -12.31 12.50 -9.34
CA ASN A 105 -11.14 12.31 -10.20
C ASN A 105 -10.88 10.80 -10.36
N THR A 106 -11.60 10.11 -11.25
CA THR A 106 -11.64 8.64 -11.25
C THR A 106 -10.32 7.99 -11.68
N ALA A 107 -9.60 8.59 -12.62
CA ALA A 107 -8.30 8.07 -13.05
C ALA A 107 -7.23 8.20 -11.95
N TYR A 108 -7.25 9.33 -11.23
CA TYR A 108 -6.42 9.52 -10.05
C TYR A 108 -6.79 8.51 -8.96
N TRP A 109 -8.08 8.40 -8.62
CA TRP A 109 -8.55 7.42 -7.64
C TRP A 109 -8.10 6.00 -7.95
N GLU A 110 -8.22 5.55 -9.21
CA GLU A 110 -7.79 4.21 -9.61
C GLU A 110 -6.27 4.01 -9.44
N SER A 111 -5.46 5.01 -9.79
CA SER A 111 -4.02 4.99 -9.56
C SER A 111 -3.70 4.83 -8.08
N GLN A 112 -4.31 5.69 -7.26
CA GLN A 112 -4.00 5.83 -5.85
C GLN A 112 -4.49 4.64 -5.04
N ILE A 113 -5.64 4.06 -5.37
CA ILE A 113 -6.15 2.89 -4.65
C ILE A 113 -5.28 1.65 -4.86
N GLY A 114 -4.75 1.45 -6.08
CA GLY A 114 -3.77 0.40 -6.33
C GLY A 114 -2.44 0.65 -5.61
N TYR A 115 -1.96 1.90 -5.67
CA TYR A 115 -0.74 2.33 -4.98
C TYR A 115 -0.82 2.12 -3.47
N HIS A 116 -1.82 2.70 -2.80
CA HIS A 116 -1.96 2.63 -1.35
C HIS A 116 -2.27 1.22 -0.86
N ALA A 117 -3.09 0.47 -1.61
CA ALA A 117 -3.38 -0.91 -1.26
C ALA A 117 -2.11 -1.75 -1.19
N VAL A 118 -1.26 -1.67 -2.21
CA VAL A 118 -0.08 -2.51 -2.33
C VAL A 118 1.08 -1.97 -1.47
N PHE A 119 1.44 -0.70 -1.64
CA PHE A 119 2.70 -0.14 -1.11
C PHE A 119 2.57 0.50 0.27
N SER A 120 1.43 1.09 0.60
CA SER A 120 1.18 1.64 1.93
C SER A 120 0.73 0.56 2.92
N VAL A 121 -0.11 -0.39 2.50
CA VAL A 121 -0.73 -1.36 3.42
C VAL A 121 -0.14 -2.77 3.29
N MET A 122 -0.31 -3.43 2.14
CA MET A 122 -0.07 -4.87 2.04
C MET A 122 1.41 -5.26 2.16
N ILE A 123 2.31 -4.58 1.43
CA ILE A 123 3.73 -4.88 1.43
C ILE A 123 4.38 -4.62 2.80
N PRO A 124 4.17 -3.47 3.46
CA PRO A 124 4.73 -3.22 4.80
C PRO A 124 4.30 -4.26 5.83
N ILE A 125 3.03 -4.68 5.79
CA ILE A 125 2.51 -5.76 6.65
C ILE A 125 3.20 -7.09 6.31
N MET A 126 3.31 -7.43 5.02
CA MET A 126 3.98 -8.65 4.55
C MET A 126 5.43 -8.73 5.03
N LEU A 127 6.19 -7.65 4.83
CA LEU A 127 7.59 -7.55 5.24
C LEU A 127 7.73 -7.63 6.76
N THR A 128 6.85 -6.96 7.51
CA THR A 128 6.86 -7.03 8.97
C THR A 128 6.61 -8.46 9.45
N ASP A 129 5.65 -9.17 8.86
CA ASP A 129 5.34 -10.55 9.21
C ASP A 129 6.50 -11.51 8.84
N LEU A 130 7.25 -11.25 7.78
CA LEU A 130 8.46 -12.01 7.41
C LEU A 130 9.66 -11.75 8.36
N ILE A 131 9.81 -10.50 8.80
CA ILE A 131 10.86 -10.10 9.75
C ILE A 131 10.56 -10.68 11.14
N HIS A 132 9.29 -10.63 11.57
CA HIS A 132 8.82 -11.05 12.90
C HIS A 132 7.80 -12.22 12.82
N PRO A 133 8.19 -13.42 12.31
CA PRO A 133 7.25 -14.51 12.02
C PRO A 133 6.51 -15.01 13.26
N ALA A 134 7.16 -14.96 14.43
CA ALA A 134 6.52 -15.33 15.70
C ALA A 134 5.27 -14.50 15.99
N HIS A 135 5.18 -13.25 15.51
CA HIS A 135 4.08 -12.34 15.80
C HIS A 135 3.08 -12.18 14.63
N ARG A 136 3.27 -12.91 13.52
CA ARG A 136 2.50 -12.71 12.27
C ARG A 136 0.98 -12.91 12.43
N ASP A 137 0.57 -13.94 13.17
CA ASP A 137 -0.85 -14.32 13.31
C ASP A 137 -1.48 -13.84 14.62
N ARG A 138 -0.89 -12.84 15.28
CA ARG A 138 -1.39 -12.30 16.56
C ARG A 138 -1.40 -10.77 16.58
N PRO A 139 -2.29 -10.13 17.36
CA PRO A 139 -2.22 -8.70 17.64
C PRO A 139 -0.90 -8.31 18.34
N TYR A 140 -0.32 -7.18 17.94
CA TYR A 140 0.85 -6.58 18.56
C TYR A 140 0.48 -5.79 19.82
N LEU A 141 -0.66 -5.11 19.81
CA LEU A 141 -1.04 -4.13 20.84
C LEU A 141 -2.04 -4.71 21.84
N ARG A 142 -2.16 -4.06 23.00
CA ARG A 142 -3.29 -4.23 23.94
C ARG A 142 -4.38 -3.21 23.60
N ARG A 143 -5.55 -3.29 24.27
CA ARG A 143 -6.69 -2.38 24.04
C ARG A 143 -6.30 -0.89 24.09
N GLY A 144 -5.56 -0.47 25.12
CA GLY A 144 -5.11 0.94 25.22
C GLY A 144 -4.19 1.37 24.08
N GLY A 145 -3.29 0.49 23.61
CA GLY A 145 -2.44 0.77 22.45
C GLY A 145 -3.25 0.86 21.15
N LEU A 146 -4.29 0.05 21.00
CA LEU A 146 -5.21 0.14 19.85
C LEU A 146 -5.95 1.48 19.82
N ILE A 147 -6.47 1.94 20.96
CA ILE A 147 -7.14 3.24 21.08
C ILE A 147 -6.17 4.37 20.75
N GLY A 148 -4.96 4.34 21.32
CA GLY A 148 -3.93 5.35 21.05
C GLY A 148 -3.54 5.41 19.58
N VAL A 149 -3.30 4.26 18.94
CA VAL A 149 -2.99 4.20 17.50
C VAL A 149 -4.17 4.67 16.65
N GLY A 150 -5.41 4.36 17.04
CA GLY A 150 -6.61 4.89 16.38
C GLY A 150 -6.71 6.41 16.45
N ALA A 151 -6.46 7.00 17.63
CA ALA A 151 -6.44 8.44 17.80
C ALA A 151 -5.33 9.11 16.96
N VAL A 152 -4.14 8.50 16.92
CA VAL A 152 -3.02 8.99 16.10
C VAL A 152 -3.34 8.90 14.60
N ALA A 153 -4.02 7.85 14.14
CA ALA A 153 -4.43 7.72 12.75
C ALA A 153 -5.44 8.80 12.35
N VAL A 154 -6.45 9.08 13.20
CA VAL A 154 -7.40 10.18 12.98
C VAL A 154 -6.69 11.53 12.97
N LEU A 155 -5.73 11.74 13.87
CA LEU A 155 -4.88 12.93 13.85
C LEU A 155 -4.08 13.02 12.55
N GLY A 156 -3.57 11.90 12.03
CA GLY A 156 -2.87 11.84 10.75
C GLY A 156 -3.73 12.32 9.58
N VAL A 157 -4.97 11.85 9.48
CA VAL A 157 -5.94 12.33 8.48
C VAL A 157 -6.18 13.84 8.61
N ALA A 158 -6.35 14.32 9.85
CA ALA A 158 -6.52 15.75 10.11
C ALA A 158 -5.26 16.57 9.75
N MET A 159 -4.07 16.05 10.05
CA MET A 159 -2.80 16.69 9.70
C MET A 159 -2.66 16.84 8.18
N LEU A 160 -2.99 15.79 7.40
CA LEU A 160 -3.00 15.87 5.95
C LEU A 160 -3.91 17.02 5.48
N ARG A 161 -5.12 17.10 6.03
CA ARG A 161 -6.07 18.17 5.70
C ARG A 161 -5.55 19.57 6.03
N LEU A 162 -4.82 19.72 7.12
CA LEU A 162 -4.34 21.02 7.62
C LEU A 162 -3.06 21.48 6.92
N PHE A 163 -2.20 20.57 6.49
CA PHE A 163 -0.88 20.94 5.95
C PHE A 163 -0.79 20.91 4.42
N ILE A 164 -1.50 20.00 3.75
CA ILE A 164 -1.30 19.78 2.31
C ILE A 164 -2.27 20.61 1.44
N PRO A 165 -3.61 20.42 1.51
CA PRO A 165 -4.53 21.14 0.63
C PRO A 165 -4.44 22.67 0.68
N PRO A 166 -4.26 23.33 1.85
CA PRO A 166 -4.13 24.80 1.89
C PRO A 166 -2.98 25.37 1.05
N THR A 167 -1.96 24.56 0.75
CA THR A 167 -0.82 24.97 -0.07
C THR A 167 -0.98 24.63 -1.55
N MET A 168 -1.76 23.60 -1.87
CA MET A 168 -1.88 23.05 -3.24
C MET A 168 -3.21 23.36 -3.93
N ASP A 169 -4.28 23.54 -3.16
CA ASP A 169 -5.60 24.00 -3.64
C ASP A 169 -6.25 24.92 -2.59
N PRO A 170 -5.74 26.15 -2.44
CA PRO A 170 -6.14 27.05 -1.37
C PRO A 170 -7.64 27.36 -1.39
N GLY A 171 -8.31 27.19 -0.24
CA GLY A 171 -9.73 27.49 -0.08
C GLY A 171 -10.69 26.38 -0.53
N TYR A 172 -10.20 25.32 -1.17
CA TYR A 172 -11.06 24.20 -1.56
C TYR A 172 -11.59 23.42 -0.35
N GLN A 173 -12.85 23.02 -0.44
CA GLN A 173 -13.53 22.11 0.47
C GLN A 173 -14.34 21.10 -0.36
N ALA A 174 -14.15 19.82 -0.07
CA ALA A 174 -14.96 18.76 -0.65
C ALA A 174 -16.45 18.98 -0.34
N PRO A 175 -17.34 18.74 -1.31
CA PRO A 175 -18.78 18.78 -1.08
C PRO A 175 -19.17 17.85 0.07
N LEU A 176 -20.03 18.33 0.98
CA LEU A 176 -20.54 17.53 2.11
C LEU A 176 -21.12 16.17 1.68
N PRO A 177 -21.89 16.05 0.57
CA PRO A 177 -22.36 14.75 0.11
C PRO A 177 -21.23 13.78 -0.24
N ALA A 178 -20.11 14.26 -0.80
CA ALA A 178 -18.96 13.43 -1.12
C ALA A 178 -18.25 12.94 0.16
N LEU A 179 -18.04 13.83 1.14
CA LEU A 179 -17.46 13.45 2.44
C LEU A 179 -18.34 12.44 3.18
N ALA A 180 -19.67 12.63 3.16
CA ALA A 180 -20.62 11.68 3.73
C ALA A 180 -20.56 10.32 3.01
N ALA A 181 -20.44 10.32 1.69
CA ALA A 181 -20.30 9.10 0.90
C ALA A 181 -18.99 8.36 1.21
N PHE A 182 -17.85 9.06 1.32
CA PHE A 182 -16.57 8.46 1.72
C PHE A 182 -16.63 7.88 3.12
N ALA A 183 -17.19 8.62 4.09
CA ALA A 183 -17.35 8.12 5.45
C ALA A 183 -18.25 6.87 5.50
N LEU A 184 -19.37 6.88 4.77
CA LEU A 184 -20.26 5.72 4.65
C LEU A 184 -19.55 4.52 4.02
N ALA A 185 -18.82 4.74 2.93
CA ALA A 185 -18.03 3.70 2.26
C ALA A 185 -16.98 3.11 3.22
N CYS A 186 -16.25 3.95 3.96
CA CYS A 186 -15.31 3.50 4.99
C CYS A 186 -15.97 2.58 6.03
N VAL A 187 -17.16 2.93 6.51
CA VAL A 187 -17.93 2.11 7.46
C VAL A 187 -18.35 0.78 6.83
N VAL A 188 -18.98 0.81 5.66
CA VAL A 188 -19.47 -0.39 4.97
C VAL A 188 -18.32 -1.34 4.64
N LEU A 189 -17.23 -0.84 4.07
CA LEU A 189 -16.05 -1.63 3.75
C LEU A 189 -15.38 -2.19 5.00
N SER A 190 -15.32 -1.42 6.10
CA SER A 190 -14.81 -1.92 7.38
C SER A 190 -15.66 -3.06 7.95
N VAL A 191 -17.00 -2.96 7.86
CA VAL A 191 -17.91 -4.03 8.26
C VAL A 191 -17.69 -5.28 7.39
N ILE A 192 -17.60 -5.13 6.08
CA ILE A 192 -17.31 -6.24 5.16
C ILE A 192 -15.98 -6.91 5.54
N ALA A 193 -14.91 -6.12 5.72
CA ALA A 193 -13.58 -6.63 6.02
C ALA A 193 -13.50 -7.36 7.37
N LEU A 194 -14.17 -6.84 8.40
CA LEU A 194 -14.01 -7.29 9.78
C LEU A 194 -15.11 -8.24 10.27
N LYS A 195 -16.23 -8.34 9.56
CA LYS A 195 -17.36 -9.21 9.95
C LYS A 195 -17.76 -10.23 8.89
N VAL A 196 -17.61 -9.90 7.61
CA VAL A 196 -18.10 -10.75 6.51
C VAL A 196 -16.99 -11.64 5.94
N LEU A 197 -15.81 -11.08 5.69
CA LEU A 197 -14.67 -11.80 5.09
C LEU A 197 -13.89 -12.75 6.02
N PRO A 198 -13.80 -12.54 7.35
CA PRO A 198 -13.05 -13.46 8.22
C PRO A 198 -13.55 -14.90 8.11
N GLY A 199 -12.62 -15.86 7.99
CA GLY A 199 -12.92 -17.28 7.84
C GLY A 199 -13.44 -17.72 6.46
N ARG A 200 -13.60 -16.81 5.49
CA ARG A 200 -14.16 -17.12 4.15
C ARG A 200 -13.12 -17.32 3.04
N THR A 201 -11.89 -17.69 3.39
CA THR A 201 -10.88 -18.06 2.39
C THR A 201 -11.13 -19.49 1.90
N PRO A 202 -11.48 -19.69 0.61
CA PRO A 202 -11.70 -21.03 0.08
C PRO A 202 -10.41 -21.86 0.15
N PRO A 203 -10.51 -23.19 0.34
CA PRO A 203 -9.36 -24.07 0.22
C PRO A 203 -8.84 -24.07 -1.23
N PRO A 204 -7.54 -24.30 -1.44
CA PRO A 204 -6.96 -24.40 -2.78
C PRO A 204 -7.67 -25.46 -3.64
N PRO A 205 -7.85 -25.20 -4.96
CA PRO A 205 -8.14 -26.26 -5.91
C PRO A 205 -7.05 -27.33 -5.87
N ALA A 206 -7.44 -28.59 -5.75
CA ALA A 206 -6.51 -29.72 -5.71
C ALA A 206 -5.60 -29.79 -6.94
N GLY A 207 -4.33 -30.16 -6.75
CA GLY A 207 -3.37 -30.38 -7.85
C GLY A 207 -2.70 -29.12 -8.42
N THR A 208 -3.02 -27.93 -7.90
CA THR A 208 -2.33 -26.70 -8.32
C THR A 208 -0.96 -26.57 -7.64
N ARG A 209 0.10 -26.25 -8.40
CA ARG A 209 1.43 -25.92 -7.88
C ARG A 209 1.71 -24.44 -8.07
N ALA A 210 2.26 -23.79 -7.05
CA ALA A 210 2.74 -22.42 -7.18
C ALA A 210 3.92 -22.33 -8.18
N PRO A 211 4.00 -21.28 -9.01
CA PRO A 211 5.19 -20.99 -9.82
C PRO A 211 6.42 -20.78 -8.94
N LYS A 212 7.62 -20.87 -9.53
CA LYS A 212 8.87 -20.57 -8.81
C LYS A 212 8.83 -19.15 -8.20
N PRO A 213 9.42 -18.90 -7.02
CA PRO A 213 9.41 -17.58 -6.37
C PRO A 213 9.82 -16.42 -7.29
N VAL A 214 10.86 -16.62 -8.09
CA VAL A 214 11.34 -15.60 -9.06
C VAL A 214 10.27 -15.19 -10.08
N VAL A 215 9.43 -16.14 -10.53
CA VAL A 215 8.34 -15.85 -11.48
C VAL A 215 7.28 -14.97 -10.81
N VAL A 216 6.94 -15.25 -9.55
CA VAL A 216 6.01 -14.44 -8.77
C VAL A 216 6.57 -13.02 -8.55
N GLY A 217 7.87 -12.90 -8.29
CA GLY A 217 8.53 -11.61 -8.16
C GLY A 217 8.55 -10.80 -9.47
N LEU A 218 8.95 -11.43 -10.59
CA LEU A 218 8.95 -10.77 -11.90
C LEU A 218 7.53 -10.35 -12.33
N MET A 219 6.52 -11.19 -12.05
CA MET A 219 5.13 -10.83 -12.27
C MET A 219 4.73 -9.63 -11.43
N GLY A 220 5.09 -9.59 -10.14
CA GLY A 220 4.85 -8.43 -9.27
C GLY A 220 5.51 -7.15 -9.79
N ALA A 221 6.77 -7.21 -10.22
CA ALA A 221 7.48 -6.08 -10.81
C ALA A 221 6.80 -5.58 -12.09
N PHE A 222 6.46 -6.51 -12.99
CA PHE A 222 5.77 -6.19 -14.25
C PHE A 222 4.40 -5.58 -13.99
N ALA A 223 3.59 -6.20 -13.13
CA ALA A 223 2.26 -5.71 -12.80
C ALA A 223 2.31 -4.30 -12.21
N THR A 224 3.25 -4.04 -11.29
CA THR A 224 3.48 -2.71 -10.73
C THR A 224 3.83 -1.67 -11.80
N VAL A 225 4.87 -1.93 -12.61
CA VAL A 225 5.36 -0.95 -13.60
C VAL A 225 4.29 -0.66 -14.66
N VAL A 226 3.59 -1.69 -15.13
CA VAL A 226 2.52 -1.53 -16.13
C VAL A 226 1.32 -0.82 -15.52
N PHE A 227 0.87 -1.20 -14.32
CA PHE A 227 -0.24 -0.52 -13.64
C PHE A 227 0.02 0.97 -13.45
N LEU A 228 1.18 1.33 -12.91
CA LEU A 228 1.57 2.72 -12.71
C LEU A 228 1.73 3.46 -14.04
N GLY A 229 2.36 2.84 -15.05
CA GLY A 229 2.57 3.46 -16.36
C GLY A 229 1.29 3.68 -17.16
N LEU A 230 0.25 2.89 -16.92
CA LEU A 230 -1.07 3.08 -17.52
C LEU A 230 -1.82 4.26 -16.89
N LEU A 231 -1.71 4.43 -15.57
CA LEU A 231 -2.56 5.35 -14.82
C LEU A 231 -1.90 6.70 -14.51
N ILE A 232 -0.59 6.73 -14.24
CA ILE A 232 0.13 7.96 -13.94
C ILE A 232 0.52 8.66 -15.24
N PRO A 233 0.19 9.96 -15.41
CA PRO A 233 0.57 10.68 -16.61
C PRO A 233 2.09 10.89 -16.76
N ILE A 234 2.73 10.09 -17.62
CA ILE A 234 4.16 10.22 -17.95
C ILE A 234 4.43 11.42 -18.87
N ILE A 235 3.47 11.74 -19.74
CA ILE A 235 3.50 12.91 -20.62
C ILE A 235 2.43 13.87 -20.12
N PRO A 236 2.71 15.19 -20.04
CA PRO A 236 1.71 16.18 -19.70
C PRO A 236 0.43 15.98 -20.53
N PRO A 237 -0.74 15.95 -19.90
CA PRO A 237 -1.98 15.81 -20.64
C PRO A 237 -2.14 16.98 -21.63
N PRO A 238 -2.81 16.76 -22.78
CA PRO A 238 -3.11 17.85 -23.71
C PRO A 238 -4.00 18.91 -23.03
N ALA A 239 -4.06 20.11 -23.59
CA ALA A 239 -4.92 21.18 -23.09
C ALA A 239 -6.37 20.68 -22.98
N GLY A 240 -6.90 20.64 -21.76
CA GLY A 240 -8.23 20.07 -21.45
C GLY A 240 -8.22 18.67 -20.81
N GLY A 241 -7.05 18.08 -20.55
CA GLY A 241 -6.90 16.78 -19.87
C GLY A 241 -6.98 15.58 -20.82
N ARG A 242 -6.71 14.37 -20.30
CA ARG A 242 -6.87 13.12 -21.06
C ARG A 242 -8.34 12.82 -21.38
N GLY A 243 -9.26 13.32 -20.55
CA GLY A 243 -10.69 13.08 -20.68
C GLY A 243 -11.01 11.59 -20.81
N TRP A 244 -11.96 11.25 -21.68
CA TRP A 244 -12.41 9.87 -21.89
C TRP A 244 -11.37 8.94 -22.53
N TRP A 245 -10.28 9.46 -23.10
CA TRP A 245 -9.19 8.62 -23.63
C TRP A 245 -8.49 7.81 -22.53
N ALA A 246 -8.58 8.26 -21.28
CA ALA A 246 -8.05 7.52 -20.14
C ALA A 246 -8.80 6.19 -19.87
N LEU A 247 -10.03 6.00 -20.38
CA LEU A 247 -10.82 4.78 -20.13
C LEU A 247 -10.13 3.50 -20.61
N GLY A 248 -9.38 3.55 -21.72
CA GLY A 248 -8.64 2.40 -22.23
C GLY A 248 -7.54 1.94 -21.25
N PRO A 249 -6.58 2.82 -20.92
CA PRO A 249 -5.57 2.54 -19.89
C PRO A 249 -6.16 2.15 -18.53
N MET A 250 -7.23 2.81 -18.08
CA MET A 250 -7.96 2.47 -16.86
C MET A 250 -8.48 1.03 -16.90
N ALA A 251 -9.25 0.67 -17.95
CA ALA A 251 -9.79 -0.69 -18.08
C ALA A 251 -8.68 -1.76 -18.12
N LEU A 252 -7.55 -1.48 -18.77
CA LEU A 252 -6.40 -2.39 -18.81
C LEU A 252 -5.72 -2.51 -17.44
N ALA A 253 -5.58 -1.42 -16.69
CA ALA A 253 -5.03 -1.41 -15.34
C ALA A 253 -5.91 -2.18 -14.36
N ALA A 254 -7.23 -1.96 -14.41
CA ALA A 254 -8.20 -2.74 -13.64
C ALA A 254 -8.13 -4.23 -13.98
N ALA A 255 -8.10 -4.59 -15.27
CA ALA A 255 -7.98 -5.99 -15.70
C ALA A 255 -6.67 -6.63 -15.20
N LEU A 256 -5.54 -5.90 -15.30
CA LEU A 256 -4.24 -6.33 -14.80
C LEU A 256 -4.28 -6.57 -13.29
N ALA A 257 -4.84 -5.63 -12.51
CA ALA A 257 -4.96 -5.75 -11.06
C ALA A 257 -5.82 -6.95 -10.65
N VAL A 258 -6.96 -7.16 -11.32
CA VAL A 258 -7.85 -8.31 -11.07
C VAL A 258 -7.15 -9.63 -11.42
N VAL A 259 -6.53 -9.72 -12.60
CA VAL A 259 -5.82 -10.94 -13.02
C VAL A 259 -4.64 -11.24 -12.08
N ALA A 260 -3.84 -10.25 -11.74
CA ALA A 260 -2.75 -10.41 -10.77
C ALA A 260 -3.27 -10.87 -9.41
N GLY A 261 -4.34 -10.25 -8.89
CA GLY A 261 -4.98 -10.64 -7.64
C GLY A 261 -5.49 -12.08 -7.65
N LEU A 262 -6.17 -12.51 -8.72
CA LEU A 262 -6.66 -13.88 -8.89
C LEU A 262 -5.52 -14.90 -8.98
N LEU A 263 -4.45 -14.58 -9.72
CA LEU A 263 -3.26 -15.43 -9.83
C LEU A 263 -2.56 -15.56 -8.47
N LEU A 264 -2.34 -14.45 -7.77
CA LEU A 264 -1.73 -14.45 -6.43
C LEU A 264 -2.59 -15.22 -5.43
N HIS A 265 -3.92 -15.04 -5.46
CA HIS A 265 -4.82 -15.80 -4.61
C HIS A 265 -4.68 -17.31 -4.88
N ARG A 266 -4.78 -17.72 -6.14
CA ARG A 266 -4.66 -19.12 -6.56
C ARG A 266 -3.30 -19.72 -6.19
N TRP A 267 -2.20 -19.04 -6.49
CA TRP A 267 -0.84 -19.51 -6.19
C TRP A 267 -0.56 -19.54 -4.68
N SER A 268 -1.10 -18.59 -3.92
CA SER A 268 -0.96 -18.56 -2.47
C SER A 268 -1.59 -19.75 -1.78
N ALA A 269 -2.70 -20.23 -2.33
CA ALA A 269 -3.38 -21.42 -1.84
C ALA A 269 -2.62 -22.71 -2.20
N SER A 270 -1.77 -22.72 -3.25
CA SER A 270 -1.08 -23.91 -3.78
C SER A 270 0.35 -24.11 -3.25
N GLY A 271 0.57 -23.82 -1.96
CA GLY A 271 1.83 -24.12 -1.27
C GLY A 271 2.87 -23.00 -1.30
N TRP A 272 2.44 -21.73 -1.28
CA TRP A 272 3.36 -20.61 -1.13
C TRP A 272 4.21 -20.71 0.13
N THR A 273 5.49 -20.40 -0.04
CA THR A 273 6.47 -20.28 1.03
C THR A 273 6.82 -18.82 1.29
N ASP A 274 7.53 -18.55 2.39
CA ASP A 274 8.05 -17.21 2.68
C ASP A 274 8.99 -16.69 1.57
N ALA A 275 9.65 -17.57 0.82
CA ALA A 275 10.41 -17.17 -0.37
C ALA A 275 9.53 -16.49 -1.43
N HIS A 276 8.32 -17.01 -1.69
CA HIS A 276 7.40 -16.40 -2.65
C HIS A 276 6.98 -15.00 -2.20
N ARG A 277 6.74 -14.81 -0.89
CA ARG A 277 6.40 -13.51 -0.31
C ARG A 277 7.53 -12.49 -0.44
N ILE A 278 8.77 -12.92 -0.18
CA ILE A 278 9.96 -12.07 -0.33
C ILE A 278 10.14 -11.66 -1.79
N TRP A 279 10.04 -12.61 -2.73
CA TRP A 279 10.17 -12.31 -4.15
C TRP A 279 9.04 -11.43 -4.66
N LEU A 280 7.80 -11.65 -4.24
CA LEU A 280 6.65 -10.81 -4.59
C LEU A 280 6.84 -9.36 -4.09
N ALA A 281 7.12 -9.20 -2.80
CA ALA A 281 7.34 -7.88 -2.20
C ALA A 281 8.55 -7.18 -2.84
N GLY A 282 9.62 -7.92 -3.13
CA GLY A 282 10.82 -7.38 -3.76
C GLY A 282 10.63 -6.97 -5.20
N GLY A 283 9.99 -7.82 -6.01
CA GLY A 283 9.67 -7.47 -7.39
C GLY A 283 8.77 -6.23 -7.46
N ALA A 284 7.68 -6.23 -6.68
CA ALA A 284 6.77 -5.10 -6.64
C ALA A 284 7.45 -3.80 -6.15
N LEU A 285 8.21 -3.83 -5.04
CA LEU A 285 8.90 -2.64 -4.52
C LEU A 285 10.01 -2.15 -5.45
N VAL A 286 10.83 -3.04 -6.02
CA VAL A 286 11.90 -2.63 -6.94
C VAL A 286 11.29 -2.04 -8.22
N GLY A 287 10.26 -2.67 -8.78
CA GLY A 287 9.54 -2.12 -9.94
C GLY A 287 8.94 -0.75 -9.65
N HIS A 288 8.33 -0.59 -8.48
CA HIS A 288 7.80 0.68 -7.97
C HIS A 288 8.88 1.76 -7.84
N THR A 289 10.01 1.45 -7.22
CA THR A 289 11.11 2.41 -7.04
C THR A 289 11.76 2.81 -8.36
N LEU A 290 11.94 1.86 -9.27
CA LEU A 290 12.50 2.14 -10.59
C LEU A 290 11.53 2.98 -11.44
N PHE A 291 10.22 2.72 -11.35
CA PHE A 291 9.21 3.58 -11.95
C PHE A 291 9.29 5.00 -11.37
N GLY A 292 9.34 5.13 -10.05
CA GLY A 292 9.52 6.40 -9.35
C GLY A 292 10.75 7.17 -9.80
N SER A 293 11.89 6.50 -9.94
CA SER A 293 13.12 7.08 -10.48
C SER A 293 12.94 7.58 -11.92
N ALA A 294 12.25 6.82 -12.77
CA ALA A 294 12.08 7.17 -14.17
C ALA A 294 11.05 8.31 -14.39
N VAL A 295 9.97 8.33 -13.60
CA VAL A 295 8.79 9.16 -13.87
C VAL A 295 8.61 10.27 -12.83
N MET A 296 8.78 9.97 -11.54
CA MET A 296 8.47 10.92 -10.47
C MET A 296 9.64 11.86 -10.14
N ALA A 297 10.87 11.36 -10.23
CA ALA A 297 12.04 12.15 -9.88
C ALA A 297 12.31 13.28 -10.89
N THR A 298 12.33 14.52 -10.38
CA THR A 298 12.55 15.72 -11.18
C THR A 298 14.03 16.10 -11.28
N THR A 299 14.85 15.73 -10.30
CA THR A 299 16.29 16.03 -10.25
C THR A 299 17.15 14.79 -10.51
N THR A 300 18.36 14.98 -11.04
CA THR A 300 19.34 13.88 -11.19
C THR A 300 19.71 13.24 -9.86
N PHE A 301 19.77 14.04 -8.79
CA PHE A 301 20.03 13.54 -7.43
C PHE A 301 18.95 12.56 -6.96
N ASP A 302 17.67 12.94 -7.11
CA ASP A 302 16.55 12.06 -6.74
C ASP A 302 16.51 10.79 -7.60
N ARG A 303 16.76 10.91 -8.91
CA ARG A 303 16.82 9.76 -9.83
C ARG A 303 17.87 8.74 -9.40
N VAL A 304 19.10 9.19 -9.19
CA VAL A 304 20.22 8.33 -8.75
C VAL A 304 19.95 7.78 -7.36
N GLY A 305 19.45 8.59 -6.43
CA GLY A 305 19.12 8.16 -5.08
C GLY A 305 18.06 7.05 -5.05
N LEU A 306 17.01 7.15 -5.87
CA LEU A 306 16.00 6.10 -6.00
C LEU A 306 16.56 4.81 -6.63
N ILE A 307 17.47 4.91 -7.63
CA ILE A 307 18.17 3.73 -8.17
C ILE A 307 18.98 3.04 -7.07
N VAL A 308 19.71 3.81 -6.26
CA VAL A 308 20.45 3.29 -5.11
C VAL A 308 19.50 2.63 -4.11
N LEU A 309 18.35 3.25 -3.79
CA LEU A 309 17.34 2.66 -2.92
C LEU A 309 16.77 1.36 -3.47
N ALA A 310 16.53 1.26 -4.78
CA ALA A 310 16.08 0.01 -5.42
C ALA A 310 17.11 -1.12 -5.23
N VAL A 311 18.40 -0.82 -5.42
CA VAL A 311 19.50 -1.78 -5.19
C VAL A 311 19.58 -2.17 -3.72
N VAL A 312 19.52 -1.21 -2.79
CA VAL A 312 19.53 -1.49 -1.35
C VAL A 312 18.35 -2.35 -0.94
N THR A 313 17.13 -2.06 -1.43
CA THR A 313 15.95 -2.87 -1.16
C THR A 313 16.12 -4.31 -1.68
N ALA A 314 16.65 -4.49 -2.89
CA ALA A 314 16.93 -5.83 -3.43
C ALA A 314 17.95 -6.60 -2.55
N LEU A 315 19.01 -5.94 -2.08
CA LEU A 315 20.01 -6.53 -1.19
C LEU A 315 19.42 -6.91 0.17
N LEU A 316 18.65 -6.01 0.79
CA LEU A 316 18.00 -6.28 2.08
C LEU A 316 17.03 -7.45 2.01
N LEU A 317 16.29 -7.58 0.90
CA LEU A 317 15.37 -8.70 0.68
C LEU A 317 16.11 -10.00 0.38
N ALA A 318 17.24 -9.96 -0.33
CA ALA A 318 18.11 -11.13 -0.50
C ALA A 318 18.67 -11.61 0.85
N LEU A 319 19.09 -10.69 1.72
CA LEU A 319 19.53 -11.00 3.09
C LEU A 319 18.39 -11.57 3.94
N LEU A 320 17.18 -11.01 3.83
CA LEU A 320 16.00 -11.56 4.48
C LEU A 320 15.71 -12.98 3.98
N GLY A 321 15.82 -13.23 2.68
CA GLY A 321 15.68 -14.55 2.07
C GLY A 321 16.65 -15.58 2.62
N ARG A 322 17.94 -15.23 2.71
CA ARG A 322 18.96 -16.09 3.36
C ARG A 322 18.62 -16.37 4.81
N ARG A 323 18.22 -15.35 5.57
CA ARG A 323 17.83 -15.49 6.98
C ARG A 323 16.63 -16.41 7.14
N VAL A 324 15.64 -16.34 6.25
CA VAL A 324 14.46 -17.21 6.27
C VAL A 324 14.83 -18.65 5.91
N ALA A 325 15.66 -18.87 4.89
CA ALA A 325 16.14 -20.20 4.53
C ALA A 325 16.88 -20.88 5.70
N ASN A 326 17.75 -20.13 6.38
CA ASN A 326 18.52 -20.64 7.52
C ASN A 326 17.67 -20.99 8.75
N ARG A 327 16.42 -20.48 8.85
CA ARG A 327 15.48 -20.87 9.93
C ARG A 327 14.87 -22.26 9.71
N LEU A 328 14.89 -22.76 8.47
CA LEU A 328 14.28 -24.04 8.09
C LEU A 328 15.25 -25.23 8.17
N VAL A 329 16.54 -24.97 8.35
CA VAL A 329 17.54 -26.01 8.61
C VAL A 329 17.55 -26.28 10.12
N PRO A 330 17.18 -27.48 10.58
CA PRO A 330 17.37 -27.85 11.99
C PRO A 330 18.86 -27.71 12.31
N LEU A 331 19.19 -27.04 13.42
CA LEU A 331 20.52 -27.16 14.01
C LEU A 331 20.64 -28.63 14.43
N GLY A 332 21.34 -29.43 13.63
CA GLY A 332 21.76 -30.78 13.99
C GLY A 332 22.77 -30.76 15.12
#